data_AF-A0A419HJP9-F1
#
_entry.id   AF-A0A419HJP9-F1
#
_cell.length_a   1.000
_cell.length_b   1.000
_cell.length_c   1.000
_cell.angle_alpha   90.00
_cell.angle_beta   90.00
_cell.angle_gamma   90.00
#
_symmetry.space_group_name_H-M   'P 1'
#
loop_
_entity.id
_entity.type
_entity.pdbx_description
1 polymer ?
#
loop_
_entity_poly.entity_id
_entity_poly.type
_entity_poly.pdbx_seq_one_letter_code
_entity_poly.pdbx_strand_id
1 'polypeptide(L)'
;MSRYPTIEGELELEDETEFEWEGEFEDEFELEGEFEGLARELEDELEGEYEGEAEGEFEFEDFANPNHRASRLGIAAEAEFMVQLAANAANAESEAELEAFLGALIPAAARLLPKAAPVLKRFAPQLIKGVAQVGKKLWHHPDTRNLVRAMPGAIFRTARDLTKQWASGRQVTARNAVQSLGQNVTRGFRQERQRSHRSRSRRGR
;
A
#
# COMPACT_ATOMS: atom_id res chain seq x y z
N MET A 1 -24.58 -27.75 42.05
CA MET A 1 -25.31 -27.81 40.76
C MET A 1 -25.36 -26.40 40.18
N SER A 2 -24.34 -26.02 39.39
CA SER A 2 -24.27 -24.71 38.75
C SER A 2 -25.01 -24.76 37.41
N ARG A 3 -25.98 -23.86 37.25
CA ARG A 3 -26.69 -23.61 35.99
C ARG A 3 -25.80 -22.73 35.12
N TYR A 4 -25.46 -23.20 33.93
CA TYR A 4 -24.93 -22.34 32.87
C TYR A 4 -26.11 -21.70 32.11
N PRO A 5 -26.05 -20.39 31.78
CA PRO A 5 -26.98 -19.80 30.84
C PRO A 5 -26.56 -20.15 29.41
N THR A 6 -27.52 -20.64 28.62
CA THR A 6 -27.42 -20.79 27.17
C THR A 6 -27.39 -19.39 26.55
N ILE A 7 -26.32 -19.06 25.83
CA ILE A 7 -26.26 -17.84 25.01
C ILE A 7 -26.69 -18.27 23.61
N GLU A 8 -27.96 -18.02 23.30
CA GLU A 8 -28.49 -18.03 21.93
C GLU A 8 -28.24 -16.64 21.35
N GLY A 9 -27.25 -16.55 20.47
CA GLY A 9 -26.96 -15.37 19.66
C GLY A 9 -26.85 -15.82 18.22
N GLU A 10 -27.97 -15.79 17.52
CA GLU A 10 -28.02 -15.89 16.06
C GLU A 10 -27.34 -14.64 15.49
N LEU A 11 -26.23 -14.83 14.77
CA LEU A 11 -25.63 -13.80 13.94
C LEU A 11 -26.12 -14.03 12.51
N GLU A 12 -27.23 -13.39 12.17
CA GLU A 12 -27.61 -13.11 10.79
C GLU A 12 -26.61 -12.08 10.25
N LEU A 13 -25.57 -12.57 9.57
CA LEU A 13 -24.69 -11.74 8.74
C LEU A 13 -25.17 -11.87 7.29
N GLU A 14 -26.25 -11.15 6.98
CA GLU A 14 -26.62 -10.82 5.60
C GLU A 14 -25.67 -9.71 5.13
N ASP A 15 -24.53 -10.08 4.55
CA ASP A 15 -23.64 -9.16 3.85
C ASP A 15 -23.79 -9.38 2.34
N GLU A 16 -24.99 -9.09 1.84
CA GLU A 16 -25.29 -8.99 0.41
C GLU A 16 -24.73 -7.66 -0.12
N THR A 17 -23.40 -7.61 -0.28
CA THR A 17 -22.77 -6.58 -1.11
C THR A 17 -22.67 -7.09 -2.54
N GLU A 18 -23.82 -7.14 -3.22
CA GLU A 18 -23.87 -7.27 -4.68
C GLU A 18 -23.21 -6.03 -5.30
N PHE A 19 -21.95 -6.19 -5.70
CA PHE A 19 -21.13 -5.13 -6.24
C PHE A 19 -21.14 -5.23 -7.77
N GLU A 20 -22.22 -4.74 -8.38
CA GLU A 20 -22.34 -4.61 -9.83
C GLU A 20 -21.40 -3.49 -10.32
N TRP A 21 -20.18 -3.87 -10.73
CA TRP A 21 -19.28 -3.01 -11.50
C TRP A 21 -19.70 -3.02 -12.97
N GLU A 22 -20.83 -2.40 -13.29
CA GLU A 22 -21.17 -2.05 -14.68
C GLU A 22 -20.76 -0.60 -14.93
N GLY A 23 -19.46 -0.40 -15.15
CA GLY A 23 -18.92 0.83 -15.68
C GLY A 23 -18.12 0.52 -16.92
N GLU A 24 -18.70 0.78 -18.10
CA GLU A 24 -17.99 0.84 -19.37
C GLU A 24 -16.86 1.90 -19.26
N PHE A 25 -15.69 1.48 -18.79
CA PHE A 25 -14.46 2.26 -18.88
C PHE A 25 -13.82 1.98 -20.24
N GLU A 26 -14.48 2.46 -21.30
CA GLU A 26 -13.86 2.66 -22.61
C GLU A 26 -13.01 3.94 -22.60
N ASP A 27 -12.10 4.04 -21.65
CA ASP A 27 -10.91 4.86 -21.85
C ASP A 27 -9.77 3.87 -21.96
N GLU A 28 -9.42 3.55 -23.21
CA GLU A 28 -8.17 2.93 -23.62
C GLU A 28 -7.05 3.91 -23.23
N PHE A 29 -6.77 3.96 -21.93
CA PHE A 29 -5.90 4.94 -21.30
C PHE A 29 -4.47 4.73 -21.80
N GLU A 30 -3.91 5.72 -22.49
CA GLU A 30 -2.48 5.87 -22.84
C GLU A 30 -1.53 5.94 -21.61
N LEU A 31 -1.97 5.43 -20.45
CA LEU A 31 -1.25 5.46 -19.18
C LEU A 31 -0.11 4.43 -19.16
N GLU A 32 -0.06 3.47 -20.08
CA GLU A 32 1.08 2.56 -20.22
C GLU A 32 2.38 3.31 -20.52
N GLY A 33 2.33 4.36 -21.35
CA GLY A 33 3.49 5.21 -21.63
C GLY A 33 3.91 6.07 -20.43
N GLU A 34 2.94 6.57 -19.65
CA GLU A 34 3.23 7.35 -18.45
C GLU A 34 3.77 6.47 -17.31
N PHE A 35 3.33 5.22 -17.21
CA PHE A 35 3.85 4.25 -16.24
C PHE A 35 5.24 3.73 -16.61
N GLU A 36 5.52 3.56 -17.90
CA GLU A 36 6.89 3.33 -18.37
C GLU A 36 7.79 4.52 -18.09
N GLY A 37 7.32 5.75 -18.35
CA GLY A 37 8.03 6.98 -18.03
C GLY A 37 8.34 7.10 -16.53
N LEU A 38 7.34 6.88 -15.68
CA LEU A 38 7.49 6.91 -14.23
C LEU A 38 8.40 5.78 -13.73
N ALA A 39 8.35 4.60 -14.35
CA ALA A 39 9.27 3.52 -13.99
C ALA A 39 10.71 3.78 -14.44
N ARG A 40 10.90 4.46 -15.58
CA ARG A 40 12.22 4.88 -16.07
C ARG A 40 12.77 6.01 -15.21
N GLU A 41 11.94 6.98 -14.84
CA GLU A 41 12.26 7.96 -13.80
C GLU A 41 12.53 7.29 -12.45
N LEU A 42 11.87 6.18 -12.10
CA LEU A 42 12.18 5.45 -10.86
C LEU A 42 13.60 4.87 -10.90
N GLU A 43 14.06 4.41 -12.06
CA GLU A 43 15.43 3.93 -12.29
C GLU A 43 16.44 5.10 -12.28
N ASP A 44 16.12 6.23 -12.93
CA ASP A 44 17.01 7.41 -13.03
C ASP A 44 17.05 8.26 -11.73
N GLU A 45 15.91 8.50 -11.08
CA GLU A 45 15.83 9.19 -9.77
C GLU A 45 16.46 8.37 -8.65
N LEU A 46 16.69 7.07 -8.82
CA LEU A 46 17.45 6.29 -7.84
C LEU A 46 18.88 6.82 -7.64
N GLU A 47 19.36 7.72 -8.53
CA GLU A 47 20.65 8.42 -8.45
C GLU A 47 20.54 9.91 -8.03
N GLY A 48 19.34 10.49 -7.91
CA GLY A 48 19.15 11.94 -7.67
C GLY A 48 18.69 12.30 -6.25
N GLU A 49 19.56 12.98 -5.49
CA GLU A 49 19.31 13.49 -4.13
C GLU A 49 18.09 14.44 -4.07
N TYR A 50 17.17 14.23 -3.12
CA TYR A 50 16.08 15.16 -2.83
C TYR A 50 16.03 15.43 -1.32
N GLU A 51 16.30 16.67 -0.94
CA GLU A 51 16.16 17.20 0.41
C GLU A 51 14.72 17.76 0.56
N GLY A 52 13.88 17.08 1.34
CA GLY A 52 12.50 17.48 1.58
C GLY A 52 12.05 17.09 2.99
N GLU A 53 12.22 18.05 3.90
CA GLU A 53 11.73 18.21 5.27
C GLU A 53 10.75 17.12 5.80
N ALA A 54 11.30 16.24 6.64
CA ALA A 54 10.58 15.23 7.39
C ALA A 54 10.00 15.82 8.68
N GLU A 55 8.79 16.37 8.62
CA GLU A 55 8.04 16.74 9.83
C GLU A 55 7.02 15.65 10.20
N GLY A 56 7.44 14.76 11.12
CA GLY A 56 6.57 13.88 11.89
C GLY A 56 6.09 12.61 11.18
N GLU A 57 7.02 11.78 10.68
CA GLU A 57 6.67 10.50 10.07
C GLU A 57 6.46 9.43 11.15
N PHE A 58 5.20 9.12 11.44
CA PHE A 58 4.86 7.76 11.88
C PHE A 58 5.19 6.84 10.71
N GLU A 59 6.17 5.96 10.88
CA GLU A 59 6.51 4.98 9.86
C GLU A 59 5.40 3.92 9.83
N PHE A 60 5.09 3.37 8.66
CA PHE A 60 4.08 2.30 8.56
C PHE A 60 4.41 1.10 9.48
N GLU A 61 5.71 0.87 9.72
CA GLU A 61 6.21 -0.12 10.67
C GLU A 61 5.88 0.19 12.13
N ASP A 62 5.70 1.46 12.51
CA ASP A 62 5.20 1.83 13.84
C ASP A 62 3.76 1.35 14.03
N PHE A 63 3.00 1.12 12.95
CA PHE A 63 1.66 0.54 13.03
C PHE A 63 1.70 -0.98 13.21
N ALA A 64 2.68 -1.66 12.61
CA ALA A 64 2.87 -3.11 12.71
C ALA A 64 3.67 -3.52 13.96
N ASN A 65 4.26 -2.58 14.71
CA ASN A 65 4.99 -2.89 15.93
C ASN A 65 4.00 -3.00 17.12
N PRO A 66 3.88 -4.17 17.77
CA PRO A 66 2.96 -4.38 18.88
C PRO A 66 3.27 -3.51 20.11
N ASN A 67 4.50 -2.98 20.23
CA ASN A 67 4.89 -2.09 21.32
C ASN A 67 4.47 -0.63 21.11
N HIS A 68 3.95 -0.26 19.94
CA HIS A 68 3.61 1.12 19.60
C HIS A 68 2.14 1.45 19.87
N ARG A 69 1.85 2.75 19.97
CA ARG A 69 0.53 3.30 20.33
C ARG A 69 -0.59 2.88 19.37
N ALA A 70 -0.25 2.59 18.10
CA ALA A 70 -1.18 2.10 17.08
C ALA A 70 -1.79 0.73 17.42
N SER A 71 -1.01 -0.16 18.06
CA SER A 71 -1.48 -1.47 18.51
C SER A 71 -2.61 -1.35 19.55
N ARG A 72 -2.56 -0.33 20.43
CA ARG A 72 -3.62 -0.06 21.42
C ARG A 72 -4.92 0.47 20.82
N LEU A 73 -4.93 0.90 19.56
CA LEU A 73 -6.09 1.46 18.88
C LEU A 73 -6.79 0.45 17.96
N GLY A 74 -6.36 -0.83 17.96
CA GLY A 74 -6.91 -1.85 17.06
C GLY A 74 -6.48 -1.71 15.60
N ILE A 75 -5.58 -0.78 15.30
CA ILE A 75 -5.07 -0.48 13.95
C ILE A 75 -3.94 -1.45 13.56
N ALA A 76 -3.31 -2.12 14.54
CA ALA A 76 -2.22 -3.06 14.29
C ALA A 76 -2.64 -4.28 13.47
N ALA A 77 -3.86 -4.81 13.65
CA ALA A 77 -4.28 -6.01 12.93
C ALA A 77 -4.30 -5.80 11.40
N GLU A 78 -4.86 -4.68 10.94
CA GLU A 78 -4.90 -4.37 9.51
C GLU A 78 -3.52 -3.97 8.97
N ALA A 79 -2.69 -3.29 9.77
CA ALA A 79 -1.31 -2.99 9.39
C ALA A 79 -0.45 -4.26 9.27
N GLU A 80 -0.54 -5.19 10.22
CA GLU A 80 0.09 -6.50 10.19
C GLU A 80 -0.39 -7.32 8.99
N PHE A 81 -1.69 -7.29 8.71
CA PHE A 81 -2.26 -7.94 7.53
C PHE A 81 -1.64 -7.41 6.23
N MET A 82 -1.50 -6.09 6.08
CA MET A 82 -0.82 -5.48 4.93
C MET A 82 0.67 -5.87 4.85
N VAL A 83 1.38 -5.92 5.98
CA VAL A 83 2.77 -6.41 6.03
C VAL A 83 2.84 -7.87 5.56
N GLN A 84 1.92 -8.72 6.02
CA GLN A 84 1.86 -10.12 5.63
C GLN A 84 1.57 -10.27 4.13
N LEU A 85 0.63 -9.49 3.57
CA LEU A 85 0.36 -9.47 2.14
C LEU A 85 1.61 -9.10 1.33
N ALA A 86 2.35 -8.07 1.74
CA ALA A 86 3.57 -7.67 1.05
C ALA A 86 4.70 -8.69 1.20
N ALA A 87 4.78 -9.39 2.33
CA ALA A 87 5.72 -10.50 2.50
C ALA A 87 5.35 -11.68 1.60
N ASN A 88 4.06 -12.03 1.47
CA ASN A 88 3.57 -13.05 0.56
C ASN A 88 3.84 -12.65 -0.90
N ALA A 89 3.54 -11.41 -1.28
CA ALA A 89 3.84 -10.83 -2.59
C ALA A 89 5.32 -10.97 -2.95
N ALA A 90 6.22 -10.60 -2.03
CA ALA A 90 7.66 -10.73 -2.24
C ALA A 90 8.08 -12.19 -2.47
N ASN A 91 7.36 -13.17 -1.92
CA ASN A 91 7.65 -14.60 -2.04
C ASN A 91 6.76 -15.33 -3.06
N ALA A 92 5.90 -14.62 -3.79
CA ALA A 92 4.94 -15.21 -4.72
C ALA A 92 5.62 -16.13 -5.74
N GLU A 93 4.93 -17.21 -6.13
CA GLU A 93 5.42 -18.21 -7.09
C GLU A 93 5.07 -17.85 -8.54
N SER A 94 4.11 -16.94 -8.71
CA SER A 94 3.66 -16.44 -10.01
C SER A 94 3.35 -14.96 -9.99
N GLU A 95 3.30 -14.34 -11.18
CA GLU A 95 2.83 -12.96 -11.33
C GLU A 95 1.38 -12.79 -10.88
N ALA A 96 0.51 -13.78 -11.15
CA ALA A 96 -0.89 -13.72 -10.75
C ALA A 96 -1.06 -13.67 -9.22
N GLU A 97 -0.28 -14.46 -8.48
CA GLU A 97 -0.26 -14.40 -7.01
C GLU A 97 0.26 -13.06 -6.50
N LEU A 98 1.36 -12.57 -7.08
CA LEU A 98 1.94 -11.27 -6.77
C LEU A 98 0.89 -10.16 -6.92
N GLU A 99 0.21 -10.11 -8.05
CA GLU A 99 -0.84 -9.12 -8.34
C GLU A 99 -2.01 -9.23 -7.36
N ALA A 100 -2.45 -10.44 -7.03
CA ALA A 100 -3.53 -10.65 -6.07
C ALA A 100 -3.17 -10.11 -4.68
N PHE A 101 -1.98 -10.43 -4.17
CA PHE A 101 -1.52 -9.94 -2.87
C PHE A 101 -1.36 -8.41 -2.85
N LEU A 102 -0.80 -7.85 -3.92
CA LEU A 102 -0.58 -6.41 -4.05
C LEU A 102 -1.88 -5.64 -4.24
N GLY A 103 -2.82 -6.15 -5.03
CA GLY A 103 -4.14 -5.57 -5.23
C GLY A 103 -4.93 -5.50 -3.92
N ALA A 104 -4.79 -6.51 -3.05
CA ALA A 104 -5.42 -6.54 -1.73
C ALA A 104 -4.92 -5.46 -0.75
N LEU A 105 -3.77 -4.82 -1.03
CA LEU A 105 -3.25 -3.74 -0.18
C LEU A 105 -4.10 -2.47 -0.27
N ILE A 106 -4.75 -2.19 -1.39
CA ILE A 106 -5.59 -1.00 -1.57
C ILE A 106 -6.83 -1.01 -0.67
N PRO A 107 -7.69 -2.04 -0.69
CA PRO A 107 -8.82 -2.12 0.23
C PRO A 107 -8.36 -2.22 1.69
N ALA A 108 -7.22 -2.87 1.97
CA ALA A 108 -6.67 -2.91 3.33
C ALA A 108 -6.27 -1.51 3.84
N ALA A 109 -5.61 -0.71 3.00
CA ALA A 109 -5.30 0.68 3.32
C ALA A 109 -6.56 1.53 3.54
N ALA A 110 -7.65 1.27 2.82
CA ALA A 110 -8.92 1.96 3.02
C ALA A 110 -9.56 1.63 4.38
N ARG A 111 -9.43 0.39 4.88
CA ARG A 111 -9.86 0.01 6.24
C ARG A 111 -8.98 0.67 7.30
N LEU A 112 -7.68 0.73 7.06
CA LEU A 112 -6.70 1.35 7.95
C LEU A 112 -6.90 2.87 8.07
N LEU A 113 -7.34 3.52 6.99
CA LEU A 113 -7.62 4.96 6.91
C LEU A 113 -9.07 5.20 6.44
N PRO A 114 -10.07 5.13 7.35
CA PRO A 114 -11.47 5.31 6.96
C PRO A 114 -11.77 6.64 6.25
N LYS A 115 -11.02 7.71 6.60
CA LYS A 115 -11.11 9.02 5.94
C LYS A 115 -10.64 9.00 4.48
N ALA A 116 -9.75 8.07 4.13
CA ALA A 116 -9.25 7.89 2.77
C ALA A 116 -10.16 6.98 1.92
N ALA A 117 -11.03 6.19 2.55
CA ALA A 117 -11.80 5.15 1.89
C ALA A 117 -12.60 5.64 0.66
N PRO A 118 -13.31 6.79 0.68
CA PRO A 118 -14.02 7.28 -0.51
C PRO A 118 -13.10 7.56 -1.70
N VAL A 119 -11.94 8.16 -1.42
CA VAL A 119 -10.96 8.52 -2.45
C VAL A 119 -10.28 7.27 -3.00
N LEU A 120 -9.86 6.36 -2.11
CA LEU A 120 -9.26 5.09 -2.52
C LEU A 120 -10.23 4.23 -3.32
N LYS A 121 -11.51 4.14 -2.90
CA LYS A 121 -12.56 3.40 -3.63
C LYS A 121 -12.73 3.95 -5.05
N ARG A 122 -12.75 5.28 -5.20
CA ARG A 122 -12.89 5.94 -6.51
C ARG A 122 -11.75 5.63 -7.47
N PHE A 123 -10.53 5.50 -6.97
CA PHE A 123 -9.32 5.28 -7.78
C PHE A 123 -8.74 3.85 -7.64
N ALA A 124 -9.50 2.93 -7.07
CA ALA A 124 -9.02 1.59 -6.76
C ALA A 124 -8.52 0.85 -8.00
N PRO A 125 -9.23 0.81 -9.15
CA PRO A 125 -8.75 0.09 -10.34
C PRO A 125 -7.38 0.59 -10.82
N GLN A 126 -7.18 1.92 -10.86
CA GLN A 126 -5.93 2.52 -11.33
C GLN A 126 -4.79 2.33 -10.32
N LEU A 127 -5.07 2.45 -9.03
CA LEU A 127 -4.09 2.19 -7.98
C LEU A 127 -3.69 0.71 -7.96
N ILE A 128 -4.63 -0.23 -8.10
CA ILE A 128 -4.34 -1.67 -8.17
C ILE A 128 -3.46 -1.97 -9.39
N LYS A 129 -3.84 -1.50 -10.59
CA LYS A 129 -3.03 -1.68 -11.81
C LYS A 129 -1.62 -1.10 -11.62
N GLY A 130 -1.52 0.08 -11.01
CA GLY A 130 -0.24 0.73 -10.78
C GLY A 130 0.65 0.01 -9.76
N VAL A 131 0.09 -0.41 -8.64
CA VAL A 131 0.80 -1.23 -7.63
C VAL A 131 1.25 -2.55 -8.26
N ALA A 132 0.41 -3.22 -9.05
CA ALA A 132 0.75 -4.45 -9.75
C ALA A 132 1.93 -4.26 -10.71
N GLN A 133 1.92 -3.20 -11.53
CA GLN A 133 3.01 -2.91 -12.47
C GLN A 133 4.33 -2.63 -11.77
N VAL A 134 4.33 -1.80 -10.71
CA VAL A 134 5.52 -1.57 -9.86
C VAL A 134 5.99 -2.89 -9.25
N GLY A 135 5.07 -3.65 -8.67
CA GLY A 135 5.34 -4.92 -8.01
C GLY A 135 6.01 -5.92 -8.92
N LYS A 136 5.49 -6.10 -10.14
CA LYS A 136 6.08 -6.97 -11.17
C LYS A 136 7.53 -6.61 -11.46
N LYS A 137 7.79 -5.32 -11.73
CA LYS A 137 9.14 -4.83 -12.02
C LYS A 137 10.11 -5.17 -10.89
N LEU A 138 9.72 -4.90 -9.64
CA LEU A 138 10.56 -5.23 -8.48
C LEU A 138 10.77 -6.72 -8.31
N TRP A 139 9.72 -7.51 -8.52
CA TRP A 139 9.70 -8.95 -8.29
C TRP A 139 10.53 -9.71 -9.31
N HIS A 140 10.53 -9.31 -10.58
CA HIS A 140 11.34 -9.94 -11.63
C HIS A 140 12.86 -9.81 -11.41
N HIS A 141 13.29 -8.79 -10.67
CA HIS A 141 14.70 -8.56 -10.39
C HIS A 141 15.07 -9.05 -8.97
N PRO A 142 15.98 -10.04 -8.84
CA PRO A 142 16.29 -10.65 -7.55
C PRO A 142 16.83 -9.65 -6.51
N ASP A 143 17.54 -8.62 -6.97
CA ASP A 143 18.12 -7.58 -6.09
C ASP A 143 17.07 -6.61 -5.53
N THR A 144 15.96 -6.40 -6.25
CA THR A 144 14.87 -5.51 -5.83
C THR A 144 13.65 -6.24 -5.32
N ARG A 145 13.60 -7.57 -5.42
CA ARG A 145 12.44 -8.38 -5.00
C ARG A 145 12.03 -8.13 -3.54
N ASN A 146 13.00 -7.92 -2.66
CA ASN A 146 12.73 -7.59 -1.25
C ASN A 146 12.07 -6.22 -1.05
N LEU A 147 12.20 -5.29 -2.01
CA LEU A 147 11.59 -3.96 -1.94
C LEU A 147 10.06 -4.00 -2.06
N VAL A 148 9.49 -5.10 -2.58
CA VAL A 148 8.04 -5.35 -2.54
C VAL A 148 7.48 -5.24 -1.11
N ARG A 149 8.30 -5.53 -0.09
CA ARG A 149 7.91 -5.41 1.33
C ARG A 149 7.68 -3.96 1.79
N ALA A 150 8.19 -2.96 1.05
CA ALA A 150 7.98 -1.54 1.36
C ALA A 150 6.66 -0.99 0.80
N MET A 151 5.95 -1.77 -0.04
CA MET A 151 4.70 -1.35 -0.69
C MET A 151 3.60 -0.89 0.28
N PRO A 152 3.35 -1.56 1.43
CA PRO A 152 2.35 -1.10 2.39
C PRO A 152 2.58 0.34 2.85
N GLY A 153 3.82 0.70 3.15
CA GLY A 153 4.16 2.07 3.58
C GLY A 153 3.98 3.10 2.48
N ALA A 154 4.35 2.76 1.24
CA ALA A 154 4.15 3.64 0.09
C ALA A 154 2.66 3.89 -0.20
N ILE A 155 1.85 2.83 -0.17
CA ILE A 155 0.39 2.90 -0.36
C ILE A 155 -0.26 3.72 0.76
N PHE A 156 0.13 3.50 2.01
CA PHE A 156 -0.43 4.25 3.14
C PHE A 156 -0.13 5.76 3.06
N ARG A 157 1.12 6.12 2.71
CA ARG A 157 1.48 7.54 2.49
C ARG A 157 0.66 8.14 1.36
N THR A 158 0.51 7.41 0.26
CA THR A 158 -0.32 7.83 -0.88
C THR A 158 -1.77 8.08 -0.44
N ALA A 159 -2.37 7.14 0.30
CA ALA A 159 -3.73 7.30 0.83
C ALA A 159 -3.86 8.56 1.71
N ARG A 160 -2.89 8.81 2.59
CA ARG A 160 -2.84 10.00 3.44
C ARG A 160 -2.75 11.28 2.62
N ASP A 161 -1.88 11.31 1.61
CA ASP A 161 -1.65 12.47 0.76
C ASP A 161 -2.88 12.80 -0.09
N LEU A 162 -3.50 11.78 -0.70
CA LEU A 162 -4.75 11.95 -1.45
C LEU A 162 -5.89 12.43 -0.55
N THR A 163 -5.97 11.93 0.68
CA THR A 163 -6.95 12.40 1.66
C THR A 163 -6.73 13.86 2.02
N LYS A 164 -5.47 14.28 2.26
CA LYS A 164 -5.14 15.67 2.54
C LYS A 164 -5.48 16.59 1.35
N GLN A 165 -5.12 16.17 0.13
CA GLN A 165 -5.46 16.91 -1.08
C GLN A 165 -6.98 17.08 -1.23
N TRP A 166 -7.72 15.98 -1.08
CA TRP A 166 -9.19 16.00 -1.16
C TRP A 166 -9.82 16.89 -0.07
N ALA A 167 -9.38 16.77 1.18
CA ALA A 167 -9.86 17.59 2.29
C ALA A 167 -9.55 19.09 2.11
N SER A 168 -8.46 19.42 1.39
CA SER A 168 -8.11 20.80 1.04
C SER A 168 -8.89 21.36 -0.17
N GLY A 169 -9.82 20.59 -0.73
CA GLY A 169 -10.60 20.98 -1.91
C GLY A 169 -9.83 20.90 -3.24
N ARG A 170 -8.62 20.31 -3.25
CA ARG A 170 -7.87 20.08 -4.49
C ARG A 170 -8.51 18.94 -5.27
N GLN A 171 -8.56 19.09 -6.59
CA GLN A 171 -9.04 18.04 -7.47
C GLN A 171 -8.05 16.87 -7.49
N VAL A 172 -8.50 15.71 -7.02
CA VAL A 172 -7.76 14.45 -7.14
C VAL A 172 -8.17 13.79 -8.45
N THR A 173 -7.20 13.49 -9.31
CA THR A 173 -7.39 12.77 -10.58
C THR A 173 -6.69 11.41 -10.51
N ALA A 174 -7.04 10.49 -11.40
CA ALA A 174 -6.39 9.17 -11.47
C ALA A 174 -4.88 9.30 -11.73
N ARG A 175 -4.50 10.20 -12.64
CA ARG A 175 -3.10 10.52 -12.94
C ARG A 175 -2.34 10.98 -11.71
N ASN A 176 -2.89 11.94 -10.96
CA ASN A 176 -2.24 12.46 -9.74
C ASN A 176 -2.15 11.38 -8.65
N ALA A 177 -3.14 10.48 -8.55
CA ALA A 177 -3.13 9.38 -7.59
C ALA A 177 -2.01 8.37 -7.90
N VAL A 178 -1.87 7.97 -9.16
CA VAL A 178 -0.80 7.10 -9.63
C VAL A 178 0.57 7.74 -9.48
N GLN A 179 0.71 9.02 -9.83
CA GLN A 179 1.97 9.75 -9.69
C GLN A 179 2.39 9.86 -8.22
N SER A 180 1.44 10.15 -7.31
CA SER A 180 1.68 10.19 -5.87
C SER A 180 2.12 8.82 -5.34
N LEU A 181 1.55 7.74 -5.86
CA LEU A 181 1.98 6.37 -5.55
C LEU A 181 3.44 6.15 -5.97
N GLY A 182 3.77 6.46 -7.22
CA GLY A 182 5.13 6.32 -7.75
C GLY A 182 6.17 7.04 -6.90
N GLN A 183 5.93 8.31 -6.57
CA GLN A 183 6.82 9.11 -5.72
C GLN A 183 7.00 8.49 -4.32
N ASN A 184 5.91 8.01 -3.72
CA ASN A 184 5.94 7.40 -2.39
C ASN A 184 6.62 6.02 -2.37
N VAL A 185 6.58 5.30 -3.50
CA VAL A 185 7.29 4.05 -3.76
C VAL A 185 8.79 4.31 -3.83
N THR A 186 9.25 5.25 -4.66
CA THR A 186 10.68 5.66 -4.74
C THR A 186 11.22 6.06 -3.38
N ARG A 187 10.47 6.89 -2.65
CA ARG A 187 10.84 7.33 -1.30
C ARG A 187 10.97 6.14 -0.33
N GLY A 188 10.05 5.19 -0.39
CA GLY A 188 10.08 3.98 0.43
C GLY A 188 11.32 3.12 0.17
N PHE A 189 11.73 2.98 -1.10
CA PHE A 189 12.90 2.17 -1.45
C PHE A 189 14.21 2.78 -0.99
N ARG A 190 14.33 4.11 -1.06
CA ARG A 190 15.50 4.81 -0.50
C ARG A 190 15.64 4.55 1.01
N GLN A 191 14.53 4.62 1.75
CA GLN A 191 14.50 4.32 3.19
C GLN A 191 14.91 2.87 3.48
N GLU A 192 14.36 1.90 2.73
CA GLU A 192 14.63 0.48 2.95
C GLU A 192 16.08 0.09 2.62
N ARG A 193 16.66 0.66 1.54
CA ARG A 193 18.08 0.46 1.21
C ARG A 193 18.99 1.01 2.32
N GLN A 194 18.69 2.19 2.87
CA GLN A 194 19.46 2.78 3.96
C GLN A 194 19.42 1.91 5.23
N ARG A 195 18.27 1.32 5.55
CA ARG A 195 18.12 0.42 6.71
C ARG A 195 18.86 -0.90 6.53
N SER A 196 18.79 -1.50 5.35
CA SER A 196 19.55 -2.70 5.01
C SER A 196 21.07 -2.49 5.16
N HIS A 197 21.57 -1.30 4.86
CA HIS A 197 22.99 -0.96 5.11
C HIS A 197 23.31 -0.82 6.60
N ARG A 198 22.43 -0.16 7.38
CA ARG A 198 22.60 0.01 8.82
C ARG A 198 22.57 -1.31 9.60
N SER A 199 21.68 -2.24 9.23
CA SER A 199 21.56 -3.55 9.89
C SER A 199 22.80 -4.43 9.65
N ARG A 200 23.39 -4.38 8.45
CA ARG A 200 24.66 -5.04 8.14
C ARG A 200 25.84 -4.47 8.92
N SER A 201 25.93 -3.14 9.06
CA SER A 201 26.98 -2.48 9.85
C SER A 201 26.94 -2.83 11.34
N ARG A 202 25.77 -3.20 11.90
CA ARG A 202 25.63 -3.57 13.32
C ARG A 202 25.94 -5.03 13.63
N ARG A 203 25.88 -5.94 12.65
CA ARG A 203 26.23 -7.37 12.86
C ARG A 203 27.72 -7.68 12.73
N GLY A 204 28.51 -6.74 12.23
CA GLY A 204 29.97 -6.89 12.08
C GLY A 204 30.80 -6.37 13.25
N ARG A 205 30.18 -6.05 14.39
CA ARG A 205 30.87 -5.62 15.63
C ARG A 205 30.62 -6.59 16.76
#